data_AF-A0A4Q3HW82-F1
#
_entry.id   AF-A0A4Q3HW82-F1
#
_cell.length_a   1.000
_cell.length_b   1.000
_cell.length_c   1.000
_cell.angle_alpha   90.00
_cell.angle_beta   90.00
_cell.angle_gamma   90.00
#
_symmetry.space_group_name_H-M   'P 1'
#
loop_
_entity.id
_entity.type
_entity.pdbx_description
1 polymer ?
#
loop_
_entity_poly.entity_id
_entity_poly.type
_entity_poly.pdbx_seq_one_letter_code
_entity_poly.pdbx_strand_id
1 'polypeptide(L)'
;MPHVERGMAVGLFGGSFNPPHEGHLLVAEIALRRLGLDQLWWMVTPGNPLKSRSELASLPDRIAMSERLIQDPRIKVTAFEKALGGAYTADTLSFVKARNPHIHFIWIMGADSLRTFHHWQKWQEIVSTFPIAVIDRPGATLSFLSSKMARTFQHARVDETDAGTLWNMRPVIRRDSREEDVAVTGRKERP
;
A
#
# COMPACT_ATOMS: atom_id res chain seq x y z
N MET A 1 -6.94 11.78 11.32
CA MET A 1 -7.17 11.10 10.03
C MET A 1 -8.05 12.00 9.19
N PRO A 2 -7.83 12.10 7.87
CA PRO A 2 -8.75 12.80 6.98
C PRO A 2 -10.16 12.23 7.06
N HIS A 3 -11.17 13.06 6.80
CA HIS A 3 -12.57 12.64 6.76
C HIS A 3 -12.86 11.75 5.54
N VAL A 4 -13.66 10.70 5.74
CA VAL A 4 -14.08 9.74 4.72
C VAL A 4 -15.53 9.31 4.96
N GLU A 5 -16.23 9.00 3.88
CA GLU A 5 -17.63 8.55 3.91
C GLU A 5 -17.74 7.07 3.56
N ARG A 6 -18.77 6.42 4.11
CA ARG A 6 -19.04 4.99 3.88
C ARG A 6 -19.04 4.66 2.39
N GLY A 7 -18.33 3.59 2.02
CA GLY A 7 -18.26 3.10 0.64
C GLY A 7 -17.19 3.76 -0.23
N MET A 8 -16.50 4.79 0.26
CA MET A 8 -15.40 5.40 -0.51
C MET A 8 -14.25 4.41 -0.75
N ALA A 9 -13.62 4.51 -1.93
CA ALA A 9 -12.35 3.90 -2.26
C ALA A 9 -11.20 4.87 -1.93
N VAL A 10 -10.33 4.48 -1.00
CA VAL A 10 -9.28 5.35 -0.46
C VAL A 10 -7.90 4.73 -0.61
N GLY A 11 -7.00 5.45 -1.28
CA GLY A 11 -5.59 5.07 -1.37
C GLY A 11 -4.81 5.48 -0.14
N LEU A 12 -3.97 4.59 0.40
CA LEU A 12 -3.02 4.87 1.47
C LEU A 12 -1.62 4.91 0.88
N PHE A 13 -1.04 6.10 0.72
CA PHE A 13 0.29 6.27 0.14
C PHE A 13 1.27 6.76 1.19
N GLY A 14 2.02 5.84 1.80
CA GLY A 14 2.97 6.15 2.85
C GLY A 14 4.41 6.29 2.37
N GLY A 15 5.11 7.31 2.89
CA GLY A 15 6.51 7.57 2.56
C GLY A 15 7.18 8.49 3.58
N SER A 16 8.52 8.53 3.57
CA SER A 16 9.24 9.52 4.36
C SER A 16 9.13 10.91 3.75
N PHE A 17 9.02 11.01 2.42
CA PHE A 17 8.87 12.26 1.67
C PHE A 17 9.91 13.32 2.10
N ASN A 18 11.19 12.99 1.90
CA ASN A 18 12.32 13.78 2.41
C ASN A 18 13.36 14.07 1.32
N PRO A 19 13.19 15.13 0.51
CA PRO A 19 11.96 15.92 0.35
C PRO A 19 10.93 15.19 -0.53
N PRO A 20 9.65 15.58 -0.50
CA PRO A 20 8.72 15.17 -1.54
C PRO A 20 9.13 15.79 -2.88
N HIS A 21 8.72 15.17 -3.99
CA HIS A 21 9.12 15.58 -5.35
C HIS A 21 8.09 15.09 -6.38
N GLU A 22 8.20 15.54 -7.64
CA GLU A 22 7.28 15.22 -8.74
C GLU A 22 7.04 13.72 -8.95
N GLY A 23 8.07 12.89 -8.82
CA GLY A 23 7.90 11.43 -8.91
C GLY A 23 6.96 10.83 -7.85
N HIS A 24 6.82 11.43 -6.67
CA HIS A 24 5.84 11.01 -5.67
C HIS A 24 4.43 11.50 -6.03
N LEU A 25 4.33 12.73 -6.53
CA LEU A 25 3.07 13.30 -7.02
C LEU A 25 2.50 12.47 -8.17
N LEU A 26 3.34 12.10 -9.14
CA LEU A 26 2.98 11.24 -10.26
C LEU A 26 2.42 9.89 -9.79
N VAL A 27 3.02 9.27 -8.76
CA VAL A 27 2.50 8.02 -8.18
C VAL A 27 1.11 8.22 -7.60
N ALA A 28 0.90 9.28 -6.82
CA ALA A 28 -0.41 9.60 -6.24
C ALA A 28 -1.48 9.87 -7.31
N GLU A 29 -1.13 10.62 -8.35
CA GLU A 29 -2.03 10.92 -9.46
C GLU A 29 -2.39 9.70 -10.30
N ILE A 30 -1.41 8.84 -10.60
CA ILE A 30 -1.65 7.57 -11.29
C ILE A 30 -2.58 6.70 -10.44
N ALA A 31 -2.34 6.60 -9.13
CA ALA A 31 -3.18 5.84 -8.22
C ALA A 31 -4.62 6.35 -8.23
N LEU A 32 -4.83 7.66 -8.06
CA LEU A 32 -6.16 8.28 -8.09
C LEU A 32 -6.93 7.92 -9.36
N ARG A 33 -6.28 8.06 -10.53
CA ARG A 33 -6.93 7.81 -11.83
C ARG A 33 -7.15 6.33 -12.12
N ARG A 34 -6.12 5.49 -11.96
CA ARG A 34 -6.14 4.08 -12.39
C ARG A 34 -6.93 3.19 -11.43
N LEU A 35 -6.93 3.52 -10.14
CA LEU A 35 -7.64 2.73 -9.12
C LEU A 35 -9.07 3.26 -8.86
N GLY A 36 -9.47 4.37 -9.52
CA GLY A 36 -10.78 4.97 -9.33
C GLY A 36 -11.02 5.46 -7.90
N LEU A 37 -10.02 6.09 -7.28
CA LEU A 37 -10.11 6.50 -5.88
C LEU A 37 -10.93 7.78 -5.71
N ASP A 38 -11.77 7.80 -4.68
CA ASP A 38 -12.45 9.01 -4.20
C ASP A 38 -11.47 9.93 -3.46
N GLN A 39 -10.51 9.34 -2.76
CA GLN A 39 -9.53 10.06 -1.95
C GLN A 39 -8.18 9.33 -1.90
N LEU A 40 -7.09 10.08 -1.73
CA LEU A 40 -5.77 9.53 -1.44
C LEU A 40 -5.21 10.17 -0.18
N TRP A 41 -4.81 9.34 0.78
CA TRP A 41 -4.11 9.78 1.99
C TRP A 41 -2.61 9.72 1.74
N TRP A 42 -2.00 10.90 1.65
CA TRP A 42 -0.56 11.08 1.56
C TRP A 42 0.01 11.08 2.98
N MET A 43 0.51 9.91 3.41
CA MET A 43 0.89 9.64 4.79
C MET A 43 2.38 9.93 5.00
N VAL A 44 2.67 11.08 5.60
CA VAL A 44 4.04 11.51 5.90
C VAL A 44 4.53 10.79 7.16
N THR A 45 5.31 9.73 6.94
CA THR A 45 5.77 8.84 7.99
C THR A 45 6.90 9.45 8.82
N PRO A 46 7.08 9.04 10.09
CA PRO A 46 8.27 9.36 10.89
C PRO A 46 9.59 8.82 10.30
N GLY A 47 9.52 7.98 9.26
CA GLY A 47 10.67 7.40 8.56
C GLY A 47 10.87 5.92 8.88
N ASN A 48 11.27 5.16 7.86
CA ASN A 48 11.58 3.73 7.96
C ASN A 48 12.67 3.51 9.02
N PRO A 49 12.43 2.70 10.07
CA PRO A 49 13.44 2.37 11.09
C PRO A 49 14.74 1.77 10.52
N LEU A 50 14.68 1.16 9.33
CA LEU A 50 15.81 0.56 8.62
C LEU A 50 16.64 1.57 7.81
N LYS A 51 16.24 2.85 7.74
CA LYS A 51 16.98 3.91 7.07
C LYS A 51 17.51 4.91 8.09
N SER A 52 18.66 5.53 7.81
CA SER A 52 19.17 6.59 8.68
C SER A 52 18.15 7.72 8.80
N ARG A 53 17.90 8.15 10.04
CA ARG A 53 17.03 9.29 10.34
C ARG A 53 17.79 10.60 10.51
N SER A 54 19.13 10.56 10.47
CA SER A 54 20.00 11.73 10.69
C SER A 54 19.82 12.85 9.66
N GLU A 55 19.28 12.51 8.48
CA GLU A 55 19.07 13.44 7.37
C GLU A 55 17.59 13.79 7.14
N LEU A 56 16.68 13.35 8.03
CA LEU A 56 15.26 13.67 7.91
C LEU A 56 15.00 15.11 8.35
N ALA A 57 14.47 15.92 7.44
CA ALA A 57 13.84 17.17 7.80
C ALA A 57 12.72 16.92 8.82
N SER A 58 12.38 17.94 9.61
CA SER A 58 11.35 17.81 10.63
C SER A 58 10.03 17.33 10.02
N LEU A 59 9.24 16.59 10.79
CA LEU A 59 7.94 16.12 10.30
C LEU A 59 7.02 17.29 9.83
N PRO A 60 6.92 18.41 10.56
CA PRO A 60 6.20 19.60 10.07
C PRO A 60 6.74 20.12 8.72
N ASP A 61 8.05 20.19 8.53
CA ASP A 61 8.63 20.68 7.26
C ASP A 61 8.27 19.75 6.10
N ARG A 62 8.33 18.43 6.31
CA ARG A 62 7.97 17.44 5.28
C ARG A 62 6.49 17.46 4.94
N ILE A 63 5.62 17.72 5.92
CA ILE A 63 4.19 17.96 5.70
C ILE A 63 4.01 19.21 4.84
N ALA A 64 4.59 20.34 5.25
CA ALA A 64 4.46 21.61 4.53
C ALA A 64 5.03 21.54 3.10
N MET A 65 6.16 20.84 2.90
CA MET A 65 6.71 20.58 1.56
C MET A 65 5.76 19.70 0.72
N SER A 66 5.11 18.71 1.33
CA SER A 66 4.19 17.82 0.61
C SER A 66 2.92 18.58 0.20
N GLU A 67 2.36 19.37 1.10
CA GLU A 67 1.17 20.20 0.84
C GLU A 67 1.41 21.19 -0.30
N ARG A 68 2.61 21.77 -0.41
CA ARG A 68 2.96 22.70 -1.51
C ARG A 68 3.00 22.06 -2.89
N LEU A 69 3.25 20.75 -2.99
CA LEU A 69 3.28 20.04 -4.28
C LEU A 69 1.88 19.61 -4.74
N ILE A 70 0.94 19.48 -3.81
CA ILE A 70 -0.37 18.89 -4.09
C ILE A 70 -1.34 19.95 -4.57
N GLN A 71 -1.93 19.72 -5.74
CA GLN A 71 -2.98 20.59 -6.30
C GLN A 71 -4.36 19.92 -6.27
N ASP A 72 -4.43 18.58 -6.36
CA ASP A 72 -5.71 17.85 -6.37
C ASP A 72 -6.31 17.78 -4.95
N PRO A 73 -7.52 18.31 -4.72
CA PRO A 73 -8.15 18.34 -3.41
C PRO A 73 -8.49 16.95 -2.87
N ARG A 74 -8.49 15.89 -3.69
CA ARG A 74 -8.69 14.51 -3.25
C ARG A 74 -7.46 13.94 -2.53
N ILE A 75 -6.28 14.55 -2.68
CA ILE A 75 -5.08 14.17 -1.96
C ILE A 75 -5.06 14.89 -0.61
N LYS A 76 -5.06 14.12 0.48
CA LYS A 76 -5.03 14.62 1.85
C LYS A 76 -3.70 14.27 2.51
N VAL A 77 -2.87 15.29 2.78
CA VAL A 77 -1.63 15.12 3.56
C VAL A 77 -1.98 14.86 5.01
N THR A 78 -1.34 13.86 5.61
CA THR A 78 -1.58 13.49 7.01
C THR A 78 -0.35 12.85 7.63
N ALA A 79 -0.24 12.96 8.96
CA ALA A 79 0.77 12.28 9.77
C ALA A 79 0.16 11.68 11.05
N PHE A 80 -1.09 11.20 10.97
CA PHE A 80 -1.82 10.65 12.12
C PHE A 80 -1.07 9.48 12.80
N GLU A 81 -0.24 8.76 12.06
CA GLU A 81 0.59 7.66 12.57
C GLU A 81 1.55 8.10 13.70
N LYS A 82 1.96 9.39 13.71
CA LYS A 82 2.76 9.95 14.81
C LYS A 82 2.05 9.77 16.17
N ALA A 83 0.74 9.93 16.19
CA ALA A 83 -0.06 9.80 17.41
C ALA A 83 -0.20 8.33 17.87
N LEU A 84 0.08 7.35 17.00
CA LEU A 84 0.04 5.92 17.32
C LEU A 84 1.33 5.41 17.99
N GLY A 85 2.35 6.26 18.11
CA GLY A 85 3.61 5.90 18.79
C GLY A 85 4.49 4.88 18.06
N GLY A 86 4.11 4.43 16.86
CA GLY A 86 4.78 3.35 16.14
C GLY A 86 5.26 3.73 14.75
N ALA A 87 6.45 3.23 14.38
CA ALA A 87 7.07 3.41 13.07
C ALA A 87 6.78 2.26 12.09
N TYR A 88 5.84 1.38 12.44
CA TYR A 88 5.56 0.15 11.72
C TYR A 88 4.28 0.24 10.91
N THR A 89 4.39 -0.07 9.62
CA THR A 89 3.29 -0.01 8.67
C THR A 89 2.16 -0.98 9.05
N ALA A 90 2.46 -2.20 9.51
CA ALA A 90 1.44 -3.19 9.87
C ALA A 90 0.48 -2.69 10.96
N ASP A 91 1.01 -2.06 12.01
CA ASP A 91 0.21 -1.51 13.11
C ASP A 91 -0.64 -0.32 12.64
N THR A 92 -0.05 0.53 11.80
CA THR A 92 -0.75 1.68 11.20
C THR A 92 -1.92 1.22 10.34
N LEU A 93 -1.73 0.22 9.47
CA LEU A 93 -2.79 -0.31 8.61
C LEU A 93 -3.90 -1.01 9.41
N SER A 94 -3.52 -1.77 10.43
CA SER A 94 -4.48 -2.40 11.35
C SER A 94 -5.35 -1.36 12.05
N PHE A 95 -4.75 -0.26 12.51
CA PHE A 95 -5.48 0.86 13.12
C PHE A 95 -6.43 1.54 12.13
N VAL A 96 -5.98 1.81 10.90
CA VAL A 96 -6.81 2.40 9.84
C VAL A 96 -8.03 1.52 9.56
N LYS A 97 -7.82 0.20 9.42
CA LYS A 97 -8.88 -0.79 9.18
C LYS A 97 -9.90 -0.81 10.31
N ALA A 98 -9.45 -0.84 11.56
CA ALA A 98 -10.31 -0.88 12.72
C ALA A 98 -11.16 0.38 12.86
N ARG A 99 -10.59 1.56 12.57
CA ARG A 99 -11.30 2.83 12.75
C ARG A 99 -12.26 3.19 11.62
N ASN A 100 -12.09 2.58 10.45
CA ASN A 100 -12.84 2.87 9.23
C ASN A 100 -13.31 1.57 8.53
N PRO A 101 -14.12 0.72 9.19
CA PRO A 101 -14.46 -0.63 8.71
C PRO A 101 -15.36 -0.65 7.46
N HIS A 102 -15.82 0.51 6.99
CA HIS A 102 -16.75 0.64 5.88
C HIS A 102 -16.14 1.34 4.66
N ILE A 103 -14.82 1.47 4.65
CA ILE A 103 -14.05 2.14 3.60
C ILE A 103 -13.22 1.08 2.88
N HIS A 104 -13.12 1.21 1.57
CA HIS A 104 -12.33 0.32 0.72
C HIS A 104 -10.92 0.88 0.57
N PHE A 105 -10.01 0.44 1.43
CA PHE A 105 -8.62 0.90 1.38
C PHE A 105 -7.76 0.08 0.42
N ILE A 106 -6.87 0.77 -0.28
CA ILE A 106 -5.77 0.18 -1.06
C ILE A 106 -4.45 0.75 -0.53
N TRP A 107 -3.49 -0.10 -0.19
CA TRP A 107 -2.13 0.35 0.12
C TRP A 107 -1.36 0.61 -1.17
N ILE A 108 -0.78 1.80 -1.31
CA ILE A 108 -0.06 2.24 -2.50
C ILE A 108 1.42 2.37 -2.14
N MET A 109 2.27 1.80 -2.99
CA MET A 109 3.73 1.95 -2.86
C MET A 109 4.40 2.04 -4.23
N GLY A 110 5.56 2.69 -4.27
CA GLY A 110 6.42 2.67 -5.45
C GLY A 110 7.09 1.30 -5.63
N ALA A 111 7.37 0.94 -6.88
CA ALA A 111 8.06 -0.30 -7.22
C ALA A 111 9.48 -0.41 -6.61
N ASP A 112 10.15 0.72 -6.38
CA ASP A 112 11.43 0.80 -5.68
C ASP A 112 11.41 0.17 -4.28
N SER A 113 10.26 0.27 -3.59
CA SER A 113 10.09 -0.25 -2.24
C SER A 113 9.92 -1.78 -2.20
N LEU A 114 9.49 -2.42 -3.30
CA LEU A 114 9.30 -3.88 -3.39
C LEU A 114 10.57 -4.67 -3.04
N ARG A 115 11.73 -4.18 -3.50
CA ARG A 115 13.01 -4.88 -3.33
C ARG A 115 13.31 -5.19 -1.87
N THR A 116 13.01 -4.25 -0.98
CA THR A 116 13.29 -4.36 0.47
C THR A 116 12.04 -4.61 1.31
N PHE A 117 10.87 -4.73 0.69
CA PHE A 117 9.59 -4.83 1.40
C PHE A 117 9.53 -6.02 2.36
N HIS A 118 10.16 -7.14 2.01
CA HIS A 118 10.24 -8.34 2.85
C HIS A 118 11.08 -8.18 4.13
N HIS A 119 11.81 -7.07 4.28
CA HIS A 119 12.48 -6.71 5.54
C HIS A 119 11.59 -5.87 6.45
N TRP A 120 10.42 -5.42 5.98
CA TRP A 120 9.51 -4.66 6.81
C TRP A 120 8.93 -5.57 7.89
N GLN A 121 8.80 -5.03 9.09
CA GLN A 121 8.25 -5.77 10.20
C GLN A 121 6.84 -6.23 9.84
N LYS A 122 6.58 -7.54 10.02
CA LYS A 122 5.28 -8.15 9.70
C LYS A 122 4.83 -7.88 8.26
N TRP A 123 5.76 -7.83 7.30
CA TRP A 123 5.44 -7.52 5.89
C TRP A 123 4.34 -8.41 5.28
N GLN A 124 4.20 -9.65 5.75
CA GLN A 124 3.12 -10.53 5.31
C GLN A 124 1.75 -10.11 5.86
N GLU A 125 1.68 -9.60 7.09
CA GLU A 125 0.46 -9.02 7.66
C GLU A 125 0.06 -7.76 6.89
N ILE A 126 1.03 -6.96 6.42
CA ILE A 126 0.77 -5.81 5.55
C ILE A 126 0.02 -6.25 4.28
N VAL A 127 0.53 -7.30 3.61
CA VAL A 127 -0.08 -7.84 2.37
C VAL A 127 -1.47 -8.41 2.60
N SER A 128 -1.74 -8.99 3.76
CA SER A 128 -3.05 -9.55 4.10
C SER A 128 -4.03 -8.53 4.71
N THR A 129 -3.61 -7.28 4.94
CA THR A 129 -4.48 -6.27 5.54
C THR A 129 -5.39 -5.59 4.51
N PHE A 130 -4.79 -5.14 3.39
CA PHE A 130 -5.45 -4.45 2.27
C PHE A 130 -4.87 -4.93 0.93
N PRO A 131 -5.62 -4.79 -0.19
CA PRO A 131 -5.04 -4.85 -1.53
C PRO A 131 -3.86 -3.87 -1.67
N ILE A 132 -2.83 -4.27 -2.42
CA ILE A 132 -1.64 -3.45 -2.65
C ILE A 132 -1.55 -3.07 -4.13
N ALA A 133 -1.47 -1.77 -4.40
CA ALA A 133 -1.10 -1.23 -5.69
C ALA A 133 0.39 -0.86 -5.69
N VAL A 134 1.17 -1.54 -6.53
CA VAL A 134 2.56 -1.18 -6.78
C VAL A 134 2.62 -0.36 -8.07
N ILE A 135 3.08 0.88 -7.96
CA ILE A 135 3.18 1.77 -9.12
C ILE A 135 4.63 1.86 -9.56
N ASP A 136 4.86 1.47 -10.81
CA ASP A 136 6.16 1.61 -11.45
C ASP A 136 6.32 3.01 -12.05
N ARG A 137 7.55 3.52 -12.02
CA ARG A 137 7.89 4.82 -12.62
C ARG A 137 8.64 4.57 -13.93
N PRO A 138 8.41 5.36 -14.99
CA PRO A 138 9.19 5.27 -16.21
C PRO A 138 10.70 5.31 -15.90
N GLY A 139 11.44 4.28 -16.31
CA GLY A 139 12.89 4.16 -16.08
C GLY A 139 13.31 3.25 -14.91
N ALA A 140 12.39 2.77 -14.07
CA ALA A 140 12.68 1.76 -13.07
C ALA A 140 12.39 0.35 -13.64
N THR A 141 13.43 -0.43 -13.89
CA THR A 141 13.34 -1.69 -14.65
C THR A 141 12.61 -2.81 -13.88
N LEU A 142 12.01 -3.74 -14.63
CA LEU A 142 11.40 -5.06 -14.30
C LEU A 142 12.07 -5.95 -13.22
N SER A 143 13.21 -5.52 -12.66
CA SER A 143 13.97 -6.18 -11.60
C SER A 143 13.15 -6.51 -10.34
N PHE A 144 12.05 -5.80 -10.10
CA PHE A 144 11.22 -5.99 -8.90
C PHE A 144 10.39 -7.28 -8.91
N LEU A 145 10.16 -7.88 -10.08
CA LEU A 145 9.44 -9.16 -10.20
C LEU A 145 10.17 -10.32 -9.52
N SER A 146 11.49 -10.19 -9.35
CA SER A 146 12.33 -11.14 -8.62
C SER A 146 12.25 -10.98 -7.09
N SER A 147 11.65 -9.90 -6.59
CA SER A 147 11.58 -9.62 -5.15
C SER A 147 10.84 -10.72 -4.40
N LYS A 148 11.20 -10.92 -3.12
CA LYS A 148 10.59 -11.96 -2.28
C LYS A 148 9.07 -11.79 -2.18
N MET A 149 8.57 -10.56 -2.04
CA MET A 149 7.13 -10.29 -2.06
C MET A 149 6.49 -10.72 -3.39
N ALA A 150 7.07 -10.29 -4.51
CA ALA A 150 6.53 -10.56 -5.83
C ALA A 150 6.49 -12.06 -6.15
N ARG A 151 7.45 -12.85 -5.63
CA ARG A 151 7.50 -14.32 -5.76
C ARG A 151 6.52 -15.01 -4.82
N THR A 152 6.50 -14.61 -3.53
CA THR A 152 5.61 -15.22 -2.52
C THR A 152 4.14 -15.06 -2.89
N PHE A 153 3.75 -13.92 -3.46
CA PHE A 153 2.37 -13.60 -3.79
C PHE A 153 2.08 -13.59 -5.30
N GLN A 154 2.88 -14.31 -6.11
CA GLN A 154 2.70 -14.35 -7.56
C GLN A 154 1.31 -14.83 -8.01
N HIS A 155 0.70 -15.73 -7.23
CA HIS A 155 -0.61 -16.34 -7.50
C HIS A 155 -1.78 -15.37 -7.32
N ALA A 156 -1.54 -14.22 -6.69
CA ALA A 156 -2.56 -13.22 -6.37
C ALA A 156 -2.31 -11.90 -7.11
N ARG A 157 -1.49 -11.93 -8.17
CA ARG A 157 -1.30 -10.77 -9.04
C ARG A 157 -2.57 -10.53 -9.84
N VAL A 158 -2.87 -9.25 -10.02
CA VAL A 158 -4.00 -8.73 -10.78
C VAL A 158 -3.45 -8.04 -12.02
N ASP A 159 -4.12 -8.21 -13.16
CA ASP A 159 -3.74 -7.53 -14.39
C ASP A 159 -3.94 -6.02 -14.26
N GLU A 160 -3.10 -5.22 -14.92
CA GLU A 160 -3.22 -3.76 -14.84
C GLU A 160 -4.55 -3.23 -15.40
N THR A 161 -5.18 -3.98 -16.31
CA THR A 161 -6.50 -3.65 -16.87
C THR A 161 -7.62 -3.75 -15.83
N ASP A 162 -7.43 -4.55 -14.78
CA ASP A 162 -8.39 -4.73 -13.68
C ASP A 162 -8.16 -3.76 -12.51
N ALA A 163 -7.16 -2.85 -12.61
CA ALA A 163 -6.75 -1.96 -11.52
C ALA A 163 -7.91 -1.14 -10.91
N GLY A 164 -8.89 -0.73 -11.71
CA GLY A 164 -10.06 0.03 -11.26
C GLY A 164 -11.03 -0.74 -10.36
N THR A 165 -10.89 -2.07 -10.28
CA THR A 165 -11.73 -2.93 -9.43
C THR A 165 -11.00 -3.43 -8.17
N LEU A 166 -9.73 -3.06 -8.01
CA LEU A 166 -8.86 -3.54 -6.93
C LEU A 166 -9.44 -3.29 -5.53
N TRP A 167 -10.20 -2.20 -5.36
CA TRP A 167 -10.82 -1.81 -4.08
C TRP A 167 -11.87 -2.83 -3.59
N ASN A 168 -12.46 -3.61 -4.50
CA ASN A 168 -13.45 -4.64 -4.18
C ASN A 168 -12.82 -6.04 -4.04
N MET A 169 -11.51 -6.17 -4.27
CA MET A 169 -10.81 -7.44 -4.13
C MET A 169 -10.50 -7.72 -2.66
N ARG A 170 -10.52 -9.00 -2.28
CA ARG A 170 -10.10 -9.41 -0.95
C ARG A 170 -8.57 -9.31 -0.83
N PRO A 171 -8.04 -8.89 0.33
CA PRO A 171 -6.61 -8.97 0.60
C PRO A 171 -6.09 -10.40 0.44
N VAL A 172 -4.82 -10.53 0.05
CA VAL A 172 -4.23 -11.84 -0.24
C VAL A 172 -3.99 -12.59 1.08
N ILE A 173 -4.55 -13.80 1.18
CA ILE A 173 -4.25 -14.73 2.26
C ILE A 173 -3.18 -15.70 1.75
N ARG A 174 -2.13 -15.93 2.55
CA ARG A 174 -1.12 -16.94 2.23
C ARG A 174 -1.83 -18.30 2.14
N ARG A 175 -1.66 -19.00 1.00
CA ARG A 175 -1.86 -20.45 0.97
C ARG A 175 -0.78 -21.08 1.85
N ASP A 176 -1.16 -21.72 2.95
CA ASP A 176 -0.17 -22.43 3.75
C ASP A 176 0.37 -23.59 2.92
N SER A 177 1.68 -23.73 2.86
CA SER A 177 2.38 -24.79 2.12
C SER A 177 2.28 -26.14 2.85
N ARG A 178 1.19 -26.36 3.59
CA ARG A 178 0.87 -27.58 4.35
C ARG A 178 -0.53 -28.14 4.05
N GLU A 179 -1.32 -27.50 3.18
CA GLU A 179 -2.68 -27.94 2.84
C GLU A 179 -2.82 -28.56 1.43
N GLU A 180 -1.73 -28.85 0.72
CA GLU A 180 -1.80 -29.49 -0.61
C GLU A 180 -1.80 -31.04 -0.59
N ASP A 181 -1.75 -31.71 0.57
CA ASP A 181 -1.73 -33.19 0.64
C ASP A 181 -3.02 -33.87 1.10
N VAL A 182 -4.12 -33.14 1.31
CA VAL A 182 -5.41 -33.79 1.64
C VAL A 182 -6.59 -33.12 0.93
N ALA A 183 -6.86 -33.53 -0.31
CA ALA A 183 -8.21 -33.49 -0.89
C ALA A 183 -8.34 -34.45 -2.09
N VAL A 184 -8.54 -35.73 -1.75
CA VAL A 184 -9.58 -36.62 -2.30
C VAL A 184 -9.65 -36.79 -3.82
N THR A 185 -9.13 -37.95 -4.26
CA THR A 185 -9.66 -38.70 -5.39
C THR A 185 -11.16 -38.93 -5.24
N GLY A 186 -11.97 -38.29 -6.07
CA GLY A 186 -13.40 -38.54 -6.18
C GLY A 186 -13.82 -38.49 -7.63
N ARG A 187 -13.60 -39.58 -8.37
CA ARG A 187 -14.21 -39.77 -9.68
C ARG A 187 -15.73 -39.81 -9.50
N LYS A 188 -16.39 -38.91 -10.22
CA LYS A 188 -17.83 -38.95 -10.52
C LYS A 188 -18.07 -40.14 -11.45
N GLU A 189 -18.73 -41.18 -10.97
CA GLU A 189 -19.56 -42.01 -11.84
C GLU A 189 -21.02 -41.69 -11.51
N ARG A 190 -21.74 -41.31 -12.55
CA ARG A 190 -23.19 -41.08 -12.56
C ARG A 190 -23.85 -42.31 -13.21
N PRO A 191 -25.13 -42.56 -12.91
CA PRO A 191 -25.73 -43.90 -12.84
C PRO A 191 -25.78 -44.66 -14.15
#